data_AF-A0A0R1SLZ0-F1
#
_entry.id   AF-A0A0R1SLZ0-F1
#
_cell.length_a   1.000
_cell.length_b   1.000
_cell.length_c   1.000
_cell.angle_alpha   90.00
_cell.angle_beta   90.00
_cell.angle_gamma   90.00
#
_symmetry.space_group_name_H-M   'P 1'
#
loop_
_entity.id
_entity.type
_entity.pdbx_description
1 polymer ?
#
loop_
_entity_poly.entity_id
_entity_poly.type
_entity_poly.pdbx_seq_one_letter_code
_entity_poly.pdbx_strand_id
1 'polypeptide(L)'
;MSRLLENKIAHYLWVVKQHKQANKNYYHEILALVHCCDDRYQSIRKAPDNSPEMLALQRRRAQPPELHFPERTISDLPQWEALEVHQEAVELYYRGYDSATIGHILGLKTQICRNIIYEYQNQINRDNKKVNS
;
A
#
# COMPACT_ATOMS: atom_id res chain seq x y z
N MET A 1 -24.15 -5.29 -4.36
CA MET A 1 -22.81 -5.15 -3.76
C MET A 1 -22.25 -6.53 -3.51
N SER A 2 -21.07 -6.83 -4.05
CA SER A 2 -20.42 -8.11 -3.76
C SER A 2 -19.85 -8.09 -2.35
N ARG A 3 -20.27 -9.04 -1.50
CA ARG A 3 -19.67 -9.26 -0.17
C ARG A 3 -18.15 -9.46 -0.25
N LEU A 4 -17.66 -9.90 -1.40
CA LEU A 4 -16.24 -10.11 -1.67
C LEU A 4 -15.46 -8.80 -1.76
N LEU A 5 -16.00 -7.77 -2.45
CA LEU A 5 -15.34 -6.47 -2.60
C LEU A 5 -15.19 -5.76 -1.26
N GLU A 6 -16.23 -5.78 -0.41
CA GLU A 6 -16.15 -5.22 0.93
C GLU A 6 -15.10 -5.93 1.80
N ASN A 7 -14.96 -7.26 1.67
CA ASN A 7 -13.92 -8.00 2.36
C ASN A 7 -12.51 -7.60 1.87
N LYS A 8 -12.32 -7.36 0.56
CA LYS A 8 -11.06 -6.87 -0.02
C LYS A 8 -10.71 -5.48 0.52
N ILE A 9 -11.68 -4.56 0.57
CA ILE A 9 -11.50 -3.22 1.15
C ILE A 9 -11.14 -3.31 2.63
N ALA A 10 -11.88 -4.12 3.40
CA ALA A 10 -11.62 -4.30 4.84
C ALA A 10 -10.22 -4.88 5.09
N HIS A 11 -9.80 -5.84 4.26
CA HIS A 11 -8.46 -6.41 4.34
C HIS A 11 -7.39 -5.35 4.06
N TYR A 12 -7.53 -4.57 2.99
CA TYR A 12 -6.61 -3.45 2.67
C TYR A 12 -6.50 -2.48 3.84
N LEU A 13 -7.63 -2.02 4.40
CA LEU A 13 -7.65 -1.09 5.53
C LEU A 13 -6.97 -1.68 6.76
N TRP A 14 -7.17 -2.97 7.03
CA TRP A 14 -6.52 -3.67 8.13
C TRP A 14 -5.00 -3.72 7.94
N VAL A 15 -4.51 -4.11 6.75
CA VAL A 15 -3.07 -4.17 6.46
C VAL A 15 -2.41 -2.80 6.62
N VAL A 16 -3.02 -1.73 6.07
CA VAL A 16 -2.52 -0.36 6.22
C VAL A 16 -2.48 0.06 7.68
N LYS A 17 -3.53 -0.28 8.46
CA LYS A 17 -3.57 0.03 9.90
C LYS A 17 -2.46 -0.68 10.67
N GLN A 18 -2.23 -1.97 10.40
CA GLN A 18 -1.16 -2.74 11.03
C GLN A 18 0.21 -2.14 10.69
N HIS A 19 0.47 -1.84 9.41
CA HIS A 19 1.72 -1.22 8.99
C HIS A 19 1.94 0.17 9.61
N LYS A 20 0.88 0.98 9.75
CA LYS A 20 0.97 2.27 10.46
C LYS A 20 1.34 2.08 11.93
N GLN A 21 0.79 1.07 12.59
CA GLN A 21 1.14 0.76 13.97
C GLN A 21 2.57 0.24 14.09
N ALA A 22 2.99 -0.66 13.20
CA ALA A 22 4.36 -1.17 13.13
C ALA A 22 5.37 -0.04 12.89
N ASN A 23 5.07 0.90 12.00
CA ASN A 23 5.89 2.09 11.78
C ASN A 23 6.05 2.95 13.02
N LYS A 24 4.96 3.22 13.75
CA LYS A 24 5.04 3.97 15.00
C LYS A 24 5.97 3.28 16.00
N ASN A 25 5.77 1.97 16.21
CA ASN A 25 6.59 1.19 17.12
C ASN A 25 8.06 1.19 16.68
N TYR A 26 8.33 1.04 15.38
CA TYR A 26 9.67 1.10 14.81
C TYR A 26 10.38 2.42 15.14
N TYR A 27 9.74 3.57 14.92
CA TYR A 27 10.36 4.86 15.24
C TYR A 27 10.53 5.08 16.74
N HIS A 28 9.59 4.60 17.57
CA HIS A 28 9.75 4.64 19.02
C HIS A 28 10.95 3.81 19.49
N GLU A 29 11.16 2.61 18.94
CA GLU A 29 12.30 1.75 19.25
C GLU A 29 13.63 2.40 18.81
N ILE A 30 13.67 2.95 17.59
CA ILE A 30 14.86 3.66 17.10
C ILE A 30 15.19 4.86 18.00
N LEU A 31 14.20 5.65 18.39
CA LEU A 31 14.39 6.79 19.28
C LEU A 31 14.90 6.35 20.65
N ALA A 32 14.33 5.28 21.22
CA ALA A 32 14.78 4.75 22.50
C ALA A 32 16.24 4.27 22.44
N LEU A 33 16.64 3.59 21.36
CA LEU A 33 18.03 3.17 21.15
C LEU A 33 18.97 4.37 21.01
N VAL A 34 18.53 5.43 20.32
CA VAL A 34 19.28 6.69 20.21
C VAL A 34 19.49 7.32 21.59
N HIS A 35 18.44 7.40 22.40
CA HIS A 35 18.54 7.92 23.76
C HIS A 35 19.48 7.09 24.64
N CYS A 36 19.43 5.76 24.56
CA CYS A 36 20.39 4.91 25.29
C CYS A 36 21.85 5.19 24.89
N CYS A 37 22.11 5.41 23.60
CA CYS A 37 23.44 5.80 23.13
C CYS A 37 23.84 7.19 23.64
N ASP A 38 22.93 8.16 23.60
CA ASP A 38 23.18 9.52 24.07
C ASP A 38 23.42 9.56 25.59
N ASP A 39 22.66 8.83 26.39
CA ASP A 39 22.82 8.77 27.84
C ASP A 39 24.15 8.12 28.24
N ARG A 40 24.55 7.05 27.55
CA ARG A 40 25.77 6.31 27.87
C ARG A 40 27.04 6.97 27.33
N TYR A 41 26.98 7.52 26.12
CA TYR A 41 28.15 8.04 25.40
C TYR A 41 28.14 9.56 25.21
N GLN A 42 27.16 10.26 25.79
CA GLN A 42 26.89 11.70 25.66
C GLN A 42 26.51 12.16 24.25
N SER A 43 26.59 11.27 23.26
CA SER A 43 26.26 11.51 21.86
C SER A 43 26.38 10.20 21.08
N ILE A 44 25.41 9.91 20.23
CA ILE A 44 25.45 8.81 19.25
C ILE A 44 26.75 8.79 18.44
N ARG A 45 27.29 9.96 18.07
CA ARG A 45 28.53 10.06 17.27
C ARG A 45 29.78 9.64 18.02
N LYS A 46 29.70 9.55 19.35
CA LYS A 46 30.78 9.11 20.24
C LYS A 46 30.61 7.66 20.66
N ALA A 47 29.46 7.04 20.35
CA ALA A 47 29.20 5.65 20.68
C ALA A 47 30.08 4.75 19.80
N PRO A 48 30.82 3.78 20.38
CA PRO A 48 31.58 2.81 19.59
C PRO A 48 30.64 1.98 18.72
N ASP A 49 30.99 1.76 17.46
CA ASP A 49 30.18 0.98 16.51
C ASP A 49 29.89 -0.45 17.01
N ASN A 50 30.81 -1.01 17.80
CA ASN A 50 30.72 -2.36 18.35
C ASN A 50 29.91 -2.42 19.66
N SER A 51 29.38 -1.28 20.14
CA SER A 51 28.57 -1.26 21.36
C SER A 51 27.24 -2.00 21.13
N PRO A 52 26.69 -2.65 22.17
CA PRO A 52 25.40 -3.34 22.06
C PRO A 52 24.29 -2.44 21.53
N GLU A 53 24.26 -1.17 21.95
CA GLU A 53 23.26 -0.18 21.56
C GLU A 53 23.40 0.21 20.09
N MET A 54 24.62 0.46 19.61
CA MET A 54 24.87 0.77 18.19
C MET A 54 24.58 -0.42 17.28
N LEU A 55 24.93 -1.65 17.69
CA LEU A 55 24.60 -2.86 16.95
C LEU A 55 23.09 -3.10 16.89
N ALA A 56 22.37 -2.86 18.00
CA ALA A 56 20.91 -2.94 18.02
C ALA A 56 20.28 -1.90 17.09
N LEU A 57 20.80 -0.67 17.09
CA LEU A 57 20.36 0.39 16.19
C LEU A 57 20.61 0.04 14.73
N GLN A 58 21.79 -0.46 14.38
CA GLN A 58 22.12 -0.89 13.02
C GLN A 58 21.21 -2.03 12.55
N ARG A 59 21.03 -3.07 13.38
CA ARG A 59 20.13 -4.19 13.08
C ARG A 59 18.71 -3.71 12.87
N ARG A 60 18.21 -2.84 13.75
CA ARG A 60 16.85 -2.34 13.64
C ARG A 60 16.67 -1.48 12.39
N ARG A 61 17.64 -0.61 12.08
CA ARG A 61 17.66 0.18 10.83
C ARG A 61 17.69 -0.67 9.56
N ALA A 62 18.31 -1.85 9.61
CA ALA A 62 18.32 -2.80 8.50
C ALA A 62 16.97 -3.52 8.31
N GLN A 63 16.03 -3.40 9.25
CA GLN A 63 14.73 -4.07 9.23
C GLN A 63 13.59 -3.06 9.45
N PRO A 64 13.39 -2.12 8.50
CA PRO A 64 12.21 -1.26 8.53
C PRO A 64 10.94 -2.11 8.32
N PRO A 65 9.80 -1.70 8.87
CA PRO A 65 8.53 -2.32 8.51
C PRO A 65 8.24 -2.03 7.04
N GLU A 66 8.01 -3.09 6.27
CA GLU A 66 7.69 -3.00 4.86
C GLU A 66 6.19 -3.25 4.64
N LEU A 67 5.61 -2.51 3.68
CA LEU A 67 4.24 -2.69 3.23
C LEU A 67 4.27 -3.26 1.82
N HIS A 68 3.87 -4.52 1.70
CA HIS A 68 3.79 -5.22 0.42
C HIS A 68 2.35 -5.53 0.08
N PHE A 69 1.97 -5.26 -1.16
CA PHE A 69 0.71 -5.67 -1.75
C PHE A 69 0.97 -6.55 -2.97
N PRO A 70 0.06 -7.48 -3.32
CA PRO A 70 0.18 -8.25 -4.54
C PRO A 70 0.12 -7.35 -5.77
N GLU A 71 1.01 -7.59 -6.74
CA GLU A 71 1.09 -6.81 -7.98
C GLU A 71 0.88 -7.70 -9.22
N ARG A 72 -0.30 -8.33 -9.32
CA ARG A 72 -0.64 -9.18 -10.46
C ARG A 72 -1.02 -8.36 -11.69
N THR A 73 -0.93 -8.97 -12.88
CA THR A 73 -1.48 -8.44 -14.13
C THR A 73 -2.80 -9.13 -14.47
N ILE A 74 -3.62 -8.54 -15.34
CA ILE A 74 -4.86 -9.17 -15.82
C ILE A 74 -4.57 -10.50 -16.54
N SER A 75 -3.44 -10.59 -17.25
CA SER A 75 -3.03 -11.80 -17.97
C SER A 75 -2.75 -12.98 -17.05
N ASP A 76 -2.50 -12.72 -15.76
CA ASP A 76 -2.29 -13.75 -14.74
C ASP A 76 -3.62 -14.31 -14.22
N LEU A 77 -4.75 -13.71 -14.58
CA LEU A 77 -6.08 -14.04 -14.05
C LEU A 77 -6.89 -14.91 -15.04
N PRO A 78 -7.71 -15.84 -14.54
CA PRO A 78 -8.78 -16.45 -15.33
C PRO A 78 -9.71 -15.38 -15.92
N GLN A 79 -10.28 -15.66 -17.10
CA GLN A 79 -11.14 -14.71 -17.82
C GLN A 79 -12.34 -14.21 -17.00
N TRP A 80 -12.93 -15.08 -16.16
CA TRP A 80 -14.03 -14.69 -15.28
C TRP A 80 -13.59 -13.73 -14.17
N GLU A 81 -12.42 -13.97 -13.57
CA GLU A 81 -11.84 -13.10 -12.53
C GLU A 81 -11.43 -11.75 -13.14
N ALA A 82 -10.89 -11.76 -14.36
CA ALA A 82 -10.56 -10.54 -15.10
C ALA A 82 -11.79 -9.65 -15.29
N LEU A 83 -12.93 -10.21 -15.73
CA LEU A 83 -14.16 -9.43 -15.91
C LEU A 83 -14.68 -8.86 -14.58
N GLU A 84 -14.63 -9.65 -13.51
CA GLU A 84 -15.04 -9.20 -12.17
C GLU A 84 -14.15 -8.04 -11.69
N VAL A 85 -12.84 -8.15 -11.86
CA VAL A 85 -11.86 -7.13 -11.51
C VAL A 85 -12.10 -5.81 -12.25
N HIS A 86 -12.47 -5.85 -13.54
CA HIS A 86 -12.83 -4.64 -14.28
C HIS A 86 -14.04 -3.92 -13.65
N GLN A 87 -15.07 -4.66 -13.26
CA GLN A 87 -16.26 -4.09 -12.62
C GLN A 87 -15.94 -3.54 -11.23
N GLU A 88 -15.21 -4.30 -10.41
CA GLU A 88 -14.79 -3.88 -9.08
C GLU A 88 -13.89 -2.63 -9.13
N ALA A 89 -12.96 -2.54 -10.08
CA ALA A 89 -12.10 -1.37 -10.25
C ALA A 89 -12.91 -0.10 -10.55
N VAL A 90 -13.89 -0.19 -11.45
CA VAL A 90 -14.79 0.94 -11.77
C VAL A 90 -15.65 1.32 -10.55
N GLU A 91 -16.19 0.35 -9.83
CA GLU A 91 -16.96 0.61 -8.61
C GLU A 91 -16.12 1.31 -7.54
N LEU A 92 -14.88 0.89 -7.33
CA LEU A 92 -13.96 1.54 -6.39
C LEU A 92 -13.60 2.96 -6.84
N TYR A 93 -13.41 3.19 -8.14
CA TYR A 93 -13.18 4.53 -8.67
C TYR A 93 -14.38 5.46 -8.41
N TYR A 94 -15.61 4.97 -8.60
CA TYR A 94 -16.81 5.73 -8.25
C TYR A 94 -16.92 6.08 -6.77
N ARG A 95 -16.37 5.24 -5.90
CA ARG A 95 -16.31 5.48 -4.44
C ARG A 95 -15.19 6.46 -4.06
N GLY A 96 -14.41 6.96 -5.03
CA GLY A 96 -13.37 7.96 -4.82
C GLY A 96 -11.98 7.39 -4.52
N TYR A 97 -11.76 6.09 -4.70
CA TYR A 97 -10.42 5.52 -4.56
C TYR A 97 -9.56 5.84 -5.79
N ASP A 98 -8.30 6.21 -5.55
CA ASP A 98 -7.31 6.42 -6.61
C ASP A 98 -6.81 5.09 -7.20
N SER A 99 -6.18 5.13 -8.38
CA SER A 99 -5.73 3.92 -9.08
C SER A 99 -4.70 3.08 -8.32
N ALA A 100 -3.87 3.68 -7.46
CA ALA A 100 -2.91 2.92 -6.66
C ALA A 100 -3.62 2.19 -5.53
N THR A 101 -4.54 2.87 -4.84
CA THR A 101 -5.39 2.26 -3.80
C THR A 101 -6.25 1.14 -4.38
N ILE A 102 -6.83 1.33 -5.56
CA ILE A 102 -7.55 0.27 -6.29
C ILE A 102 -6.63 -0.93 -6.57
N GLY A 103 -5.41 -0.67 -7.05
CA GLY A 103 -4.41 -1.71 -7.28
C GLY A 103 -4.12 -2.53 -6.02
N HIS A 104 -3.90 -1.86 -4.89
CA HIS A 104 -3.68 -2.53 -3.60
C HIS A 104 -4.88 -3.37 -3.14
N ILE A 105 -6.11 -2.85 -3.29
CA ILE A 105 -7.34 -3.56 -2.90
C ILE A 105 -7.56 -4.81 -3.75
N LEU A 106 -7.29 -4.73 -5.06
CA LEU A 106 -7.53 -5.82 -6.00
C LEU A 106 -6.32 -6.75 -6.19
N GLY A 107 -5.16 -6.38 -5.63
CA GLY A 107 -3.92 -7.11 -5.80
C GLY A 107 -3.38 -7.05 -7.23
N LEU A 108 -3.47 -5.86 -7.84
CA LEU A 108 -3.07 -5.57 -9.22
C LEU A 108 -2.02 -4.48 -9.27
N LYS A 109 -1.24 -4.48 -10.35
CA LYS A 109 -0.36 -3.35 -10.67
C LYS A 109 -1.18 -2.06 -10.87
N THR A 110 -0.71 -0.97 -10.26
CA THR A 110 -1.31 0.38 -10.40
C THR A 110 -1.56 0.79 -11.85
N GLN A 111 -0.63 0.45 -12.75
CA GLN A 111 -0.76 0.79 -14.18
C GLN A 111 -1.98 0.12 -14.83
N ILE A 112 -2.32 -1.10 -14.41
CA ILE A 112 -3.48 -1.82 -14.92
C ILE A 112 -4.76 -1.11 -14.49
N CYS A 113 -4.90 -0.78 -13.21
CA CYS A 113 -6.06 -0.05 -12.70
C CYS A 113 -6.20 1.32 -13.38
N ARG A 114 -5.09 2.02 -13.60
CA ARG A 114 -5.09 3.29 -14.34
C ARG A 114 -5.66 3.13 -15.76
N ASN A 115 -5.28 2.08 -16.46
CA ASN A 115 -5.78 1.81 -17.81
C ASN A 115 -7.29 1.50 -17.80
N ILE A 116 -7.76 0.66 -16.86
CA ILE A 116 -9.18 0.34 -16.71
C ILE A 116 -10.01 1.62 -16.51
N ILE A 117 -9.56 2.50 -15.60
CA ILE A 117 -10.28 3.75 -15.31
C ILE A 117 -10.25 4.70 -16.50
N TYR A 118 -9.13 4.80 -17.21
CA TYR A 118 -9.02 5.63 -18.41
C TYR A 118 -9.96 5.16 -19.53
N GLU A 119 -10.00 3.85 -19.78
CA GLU A 119 -10.92 3.25 -20.76
C GLU A 119 -12.38 3.52 -20.37
N TYR A 120 -12.70 3.34 -19.09
CA TYR A 120 -14.02 3.60 -18.55
C TYR A 120 -14.47 5.07 -18.75
N GLN A 121 -13.61 6.02 -18.40
CA GLN A 121 -13.88 7.46 -18.62
C GLN A 121 -14.08 7.77 -20.10
N ASN A 122 -13.26 7.19 -20.98
CA ASN A 122 -13.40 7.38 -22.43
C ASN A 122 -14.72 6.82 -22.96
N GLN A 123 -15.18 5.69 -22.42
CA GLN A 123 -16.47 5.10 -22.78
C GLN A 123 -17.63 6.04 -22.40
N ILE A 124 -17.66 6.54 -21.16
CA ILE A 124 -18.66 7.52 -20.71
C ILE A 124 -18.66 8.75 -21.61
N ASN A 125 -17.47 9.30 -21.91
CA ASN A 125 -17.35 10.49 -22.75
C ASN A 125 -17.87 10.27 -24.17
N ARG A 126 -17.65 9.08 -24.74
CA ARG A 126 -18.18 8.72 -26.07
C ARG A 126 -19.69 8.54 -26.03
N ASP A 127 -20.22 7.90 -25.00
CA ASP A 127 -21.65 7.66 -24.86
C ASP A 127 -22.41 8.97 -24.65
N ASN A 128 -21.90 9.87 -23.81
CA ASN A 128 -22.45 11.21 -23.62
C ASN A 128 -22.43 12.05 -24.91
N LYS A 129 -21.44 11.86 -25.79
CA LYS A 129 -21.40 12.55 -27.09
C LYS A 129 -22.46 12.04 -28.06
N LYS A 130 -22.82 10.75 -28.02
CA LYS A 130 -23.85 10.15 -28.87
C LYS A 130 -25.27 10.49 -28.42
N VAL A 131 -25.49 10.71 -27.13
CA VAL A 131 -26.81 11.09 -26.58
C VAL A 131 -27.12 12.56 -26.87
N ASN A 132 -26.09 13.41 -26.96
CA ASN A 132 -26.22 14.85 -27.21
C ASN A 132 -26.08 15.25 -28.69
N SER A 133 -26.00 14.28 -29.62
CA SER A 133 -25.91 14.49 -31.08
C SER A 133 -27.21 14.10 -31.76
#